data_AF-A0A3B3U5I7-F1
#
_entry.id   AF-A0A3B3U5I7-F1
#
_cell.length_a   1.000
_cell.length_b   1.000
_cell.length_c   1.000
_cell.angle_alpha   90.00
_cell.angle_beta   90.00
_cell.angle_gamma   90.00
#
_symmetry.space_group_name_H-M   'P 1'
#
loop_
_entity.id
_entity.type
_entity.pdbx_description
1 polymer ?
#
loop_
_entity_poly.entity_id
_entity_poly.type
_entity_poly.pdbx_seq_one_letter_code
_entity_poly.pdbx_strand_id
1 'polypeptide(L)'
;MLKNFNVFLFSANCTCPKIPPKSFTVQEDGCFEGKYRYKCIPGYTRKPTTSSLIKCEEKNGVSQWGESNFECISKILLFLFHFFKRNLYHVSAKSFISKEREMMVKRPQEVLSLSCRGSGFDFSRYVMNWIRQPAGKTLEWMGAISDDGSNTAYSSRVDGRIEITRENSNSLVHLKLSNLKPEDSAVYYCARDAQ
;
A
#
# COMPACT_ATOMS: atom_id res chain seq x y z
N MET A 1 -7.45 10.32 16.37
CA MET A 1 -6.92 10.40 15.00
C MET A 1 -6.59 9.01 14.52
N LEU A 2 -6.96 8.64 13.29
CA LEU A 2 -6.60 7.36 12.66
C LEU A 2 -6.12 7.65 11.22
N LYS A 3 -4.82 7.54 10.89
CA LYS A 3 -4.33 7.55 9.49
C LYS A 3 -3.90 6.14 9.10
N ASN A 4 -4.06 5.81 7.81
CA ASN A 4 -3.92 4.44 7.32
C ASN A 4 -2.90 4.41 6.17
N PHE A 5 -2.03 3.41 6.16
CA PHE A 5 -1.03 3.14 5.12
C PHE A 5 -1.26 1.73 4.60
N ASN A 6 -1.27 1.53 3.28
CA ASN A 6 -1.39 0.18 2.72
C ASN A 6 0.02 -0.34 2.41
N VAL A 7 0.50 -1.31 3.18
CA VAL A 7 1.83 -1.89 2.96
C VAL A 7 1.67 -3.33 2.49
N PHE A 8 2.11 -3.58 1.26
CA PHE A 8 2.15 -4.90 0.67
C PHE A 8 3.58 -5.42 0.69
N LEU A 9 3.76 -6.58 1.31
CA LEU A 9 5.02 -7.30 1.28
C LEU A 9 4.98 -8.40 0.26
N PHE A 10 5.98 -8.37 -0.61
CA PHE A 10 6.24 -9.50 -1.49
C PHE A 10 6.65 -10.69 -0.65
N SER A 11 6.30 -11.88 -1.09
CA SER A 11 6.93 -13.11 -0.59
C SER A 11 8.07 -13.47 -1.53
N ALA A 12 9.26 -13.77 -0.99
CA ALA A 12 10.48 -14.01 -1.74
C ALA A 12 10.50 -15.32 -2.54
N ASN A 13 9.40 -16.09 -2.57
CA ASN A 13 9.33 -17.31 -3.36
C ASN A 13 8.39 -17.13 -4.56
N CYS A 14 8.77 -16.21 -5.46
CA CYS A 14 8.15 -16.15 -6.77
C CYS A 14 8.85 -17.18 -7.67
N THR A 15 8.32 -18.40 -7.74
CA THR A 15 8.80 -19.46 -8.64
C THR A 15 8.51 -19.17 -10.12
N CYS A 16 7.73 -18.12 -10.40
CA CYS A 16 7.36 -17.77 -11.76
C CYS A 16 8.50 -17.07 -12.52
N PRO A 17 8.64 -17.35 -13.83
CA PRO A 17 9.61 -16.67 -14.69
C PRO A 17 9.27 -15.18 -14.81
N LYS A 18 10.19 -14.37 -15.34
CA LYS A 18 9.97 -12.93 -15.56
C LYS A 18 8.64 -12.67 -16.31
N ILE A 19 7.91 -11.63 -15.89
CA ILE A 19 6.62 -11.26 -16.48
C ILE A 19 6.81 -11.03 -18.00
N PRO A 20 5.88 -11.46 -18.87
CA PRO A 20 6.00 -11.21 -20.31
C PRO A 20 5.90 -9.70 -20.60
N PRO A 21 6.75 -9.14 -21.48
CA PRO A 21 6.64 -7.74 -21.86
C PRO A 21 5.32 -7.46 -22.60
N LYS A 22 4.69 -6.32 -22.32
CA LYS A 22 3.47 -5.88 -23.00
C LYS A 22 3.57 -4.41 -23.38
N SER A 23 3.05 -4.05 -24.55
CA SER A 23 3.18 -2.70 -25.11
C SER A 23 2.64 -1.63 -24.17
N PHE A 24 3.39 -0.53 -24.03
CA PHE A 24 3.02 0.62 -23.18
C PHE A 24 2.86 0.27 -21.69
N THR A 25 3.51 -0.79 -21.23
CA THR A 25 3.48 -1.21 -19.83
C THR A 25 4.85 -1.16 -19.16
N VAL A 26 4.85 -0.91 -17.86
CA VAL A 26 5.98 -1.16 -16.96
C VAL A 26 5.61 -2.36 -16.10
N GLN A 27 6.57 -3.26 -15.95
CA GLN A 27 6.47 -4.42 -15.07
C GLN A 27 6.75 -3.95 -13.64
N GLU A 28 5.82 -4.18 -12.73
CA GLU A 28 6.14 -4.07 -11.30
C GLU A 28 6.60 -5.43 -10.81
N ASP A 29 7.88 -5.48 -10.44
CA ASP A 29 8.47 -6.67 -9.86
C ASP A 29 7.87 -6.92 -8.48
N GLY A 30 6.81 -7.72 -8.45
CA GLY A 30 6.58 -8.65 -7.37
C GLY A 30 5.17 -9.23 -7.31
N CYS A 31 5.07 -10.34 -6.59
CA CYS A 31 3.91 -11.21 -6.60
C CYS A 31 3.27 -11.37 -5.23
N PHE A 32 1.95 -11.51 -5.27
CA PHE A 32 1.08 -11.78 -4.13
C PHE A 32 0.14 -12.91 -4.54
N GLU A 33 0.23 -14.07 -3.88
CA GLU A 33 -0.60 -15.26 -4.21
C GLU A 33 -0.53 -15.69 -5.70
N GLY A 34 0.63 -15.60 -6.35
CA GLY A 34 0.78 -15.90 -7.77
C GLY A 34 0.15 -14.86 -8.71
N LYS A 35 -0.31 -13.72 -8.18
CA LYS A 35 -0.83 -12.58 -8.97
C LYS A 35 0.23 -11.49 -9.07
N TYR A 36 0.35 -10.93 -10.27
CA TYR A 36 1.31 -9.89 -10.63
C TYR A 36 0.59 -8.72 -11.26
N ARG A 37 1.22 -7.54 -11.26
CA ARG A 37 0.58 -6.29 -11.69
C ARG A 37 1.30 -5.65 -12.86
N TYR A 38 0.52 -5.24 -13.87
CA TYR A 38 0.98 -4.32 -14.89
C TYR A 38 0.61 -2.87 -14.54
N LYS A 39 1.51 -1.93 -14.85
CA LYS A 39 1.23 -0.49 -14.88
C LYS A 39 1.42 0.05 -16.30
N CYS A 40 0.66 1.08 -16.66
CA CYS A 40 0.88 1.78 -17.93
C CYS A 40 2.06 2.77 -17.80
N ILE A 41 2.80 2.98 -18.89
CA ILE A 41 3.83 4.02 -18.97
C ILE A 41 3.19 5.43 -18.85
N PRO A 42 3.96 6.47 -18.49
CA PRO A 42 3.48 7.85 -18.48
C PRO A 42 2.78 8.24 -19.80
N GLY A 43 1.66 8.95 -19.71
CA GLY A 43 0.82 9.33 -20.86
C GLY A 43 -0.31 8.36 -21.20
N TYR A 44 -0.32 7.16 -20.60
CA TYR A 44 -1.33 6.13 -20.83
C TYR A 44 -2.10 5.82 -19.53
N THR A 45 -3.27 5.22 -19.64
CA THR A 45 -4.09 4.73 -18.53
C THR A 45 -4.67 3.36 -18.85
N ARG A 46 -5.07 2.60 -17.83
CA ARG A 46 -5.68 1.28 -18.01
C ARG A 46 -7.02 1.40 -18.74
N LYS A 47 -7.25 0.57 -19.75
CA LYS A 47 -8.57 0.40 -20.37
C LYS A 47 -9.55 -0.16 -19.34
N PRO A 48 -10.72 0.48 -19.12
CA PRO A 48 -11.64 0.11 -18.04
C PRO A 48 -12.07 -1.36 -18.02
N THR A 49 -12.18 -1.99 -19.19
CA THR A 49 -12.62 -3.39 -19.37
C THR A 49 -11.53 -4.43 -19.09
N THR A 50 -10.33 -4.01 -18.72
CA THR A 50 -9.16 -4.89 -18.62
C THR A 50 -8.65 -5.00 -17.18
N SER A 51 -8.11 -6.17 -16.82
CA SER A 51 -7.53 -6.41 -15.51
C SER A 51 -6.06 -6.01 -15.50
N SER A 52 -5.63 -5.24 -14.50
CA SER A 52 -4.19 -4.98 -14.27
C SER A 52 -3.47 -6.14 -13.58
N LEU A 53 -4.18 -7.22 -13.25
CA LEU A 53 -3.65 -8.39 -12.57
C LEU A 53 -3.52 -9.56 -13.54
N ILE A 54 -2.34 -10.19 -13.58
CA ILE A 54 -2.07 -11.44 -14.30
C ILE A 54 -1.76 -12.55 -13.29
N LYS A 55 -2.27 -13.75 -13.53
CA LYS A 55 -2.01 -14.93 -12.69
C LYS A 55 -0.87 -15.75 -13.29
N CYS A 56 -0.02 -16.29 -12.42
CA CYS A 56 0.90 -17.36 -12.73
C CYS A 56 0.33 -18.66 -12.15
N GLU A 57 0.25 -19.69 -12.98
CA GLU A 57 -0.29 -21.00 -12.63
C GLU A 57 0.80 -22.05 -12.80
N GLU A 58 0.85 -23.02 -11.90
CA GLU A 58 1.70 -24.19 -12.04
C GLU A 58 0.93 -25.27 -12.80
N LYS A 59 1.41 -25.68 -13.97
CA LYS A 59 0.89 -26.87 -14.65
C LYS A 59 2.03 -27.84 -14.90
N ASN A 60 1.82 -29.10 -14.52
CA ASN A 60 2.80 -30.17 -14.66
C ASN A 60 4.18 -29.85 -14.03
N GLY A 61 4.20 -29.16 -12.88
CA GLY A 61 5.44 -28.76 -12.20
C GLY A 61 6.18 -27.60 -12.87
N VAL A 62 5.60 -26.95 -13.89
CA VAL A 62 6.17 -25.79 -14.57
C VAL A 62 5.29 -24.56 -14.35
N SER A 63 5.89 -23.50 -13.82
CA SER A 63 5.22 -22.20 -13.63
C SER A 63 5.02 -21.49 -14.97
N GLN A 64 3.78 -21.18 -15.33
CA GLN A 64 3.43 -20.48 -16.56
C GLN A 64 2.40 -19.38 -16.35
N TRP A 65 2.41 -18.39 -17.24
CA TRP A 65 1.52 -17.24 -17.18
C TRP A 65 0.14 -17.56 -17.75
N GLY A 66 -0.91 -17.16 -17.04
CA GLY A 66 -2.28 -17.15 -17.58
C GLY A 66 -2.47 -16.02 -18.61
N GLU A 67 -3.53 -16.11 -19.41
CA GLU A 67 -3.84 -15.08 -20.39
C GLU A 67 -4.12 -13.72 -19.75
N SER A 68 -3.47 -12.68 -20.28
CA SER A 68 -3.64 -11.29 -19.82
C SER A 68 -4.42 -10.48 -20.84
N ASN A 69 -5.57 -9.95 -20.41
CA ASN A 69 -6.35 -9.00 -21.20
C ASN A 69 -5.98 -7.53 -20.96
N PHE A 70 -4.90 -7.24 -20.20
CA PHE A 70 -4.52 -5.87 -19.85
C PHE A 70 -4.24 -4.98 -21.08
N GLU A 71 -4.87 -3.82 -21.18
CA GLU A 71 -4.60 -2.85 -22.24
C GLU A 71 -4.39 -1.44 -21.68
N CYS A 72 -3.46 -0.71 -22.28
CA CYS A 72 -3.21 0.70 -22.00
C CYS A 72 -3.74 1.57 -23.14
N ILE A 73 -4.47 2.62 -22.80
CA ILE A 73 -5.01 3.60 -23.75
C ILE A 73 -4.42 4.98 -23.47
N SER A 74 -4.13 5.72 -24.53
CA SER A 74 -3.59 7.07 -24.42
C SER A 74 -4.58 7.97 -23.68
N LYS A 75 -4.09 8.73 -22.69
CA LYS A 75 -4.90 9.70 -21.97
C LYS A 75 -5.49 10.74 -22.92
N ILE A 76 -4.75 11.15 -23.95
CA ILE A 76 -5.19 12.14 -24.95
C ILE A 76 -6.40 11.63 -25.73
N LEU A 77 -6.33 10.38 -26.21
CA LEU A 77 -7.47 9.72 -26.89
C LEU A 77 -8.66 9.61 -25.95
N LEU A 78 -8.45 9.20 -24.69
CA LEU A 78 -9.52 9.13 -23.69
C LEU A 78 -10.17 10.50 -23.45
N PHE A 79 -9.39 11.58 -23.36
CA PHE A 79 -9.89 12.94 -23.21
C PHE A 79 -10.72 13.38 -24.41
N LEU A 80 -10.31 13.07 -25.63
CA LEU A 80 -11.09 13.36 -26.84
C LEU A 80 -12.44 12.61 -26.82
N PHE A 81 -12.44 11.32 -26.47
CA PHE A 81 -13.69 10.57 -26.32
C PHE A 81 -14.60 11.13 -25.21
N HIS A 82 -14.04 11.57 -24.08
CA HIS A 82 -14.81 12.21 -23.02
C HIS A 82 -15.31 13.59 -23.41
N PHE A 83 -14.54 14.36 -24.20
CA PHE A 83 -14.93 15.68 -24.70
C PHE A 83 -16.11 15.58 -25.67
N PHE A 84 -16.09 14.60 -26.59
CA PHE A 84 -17.22 14.32 -27.48
C PHE A 84 -18.48 13.82 -26.73
N LYS A 85 -18.32 13.07 -25.63
CA LYS A 85 -19.44 12.65 -24.77
C LYS A 85 -19.95 13.74 -23.81
N ARG A 86 -19.25 14.88 -23.68
CA ARG A 86 -19.52 15.94 -22.69
C ARG A 86 -20.63 16.92 -23.06
N ASN A 87 -21.32 16.73 -24.20
CA ASN A 87 -22.48 17.54 -24.58
C ASN A 87 -23.82 17.02 -24.02
N LEU A 88 -23.80 15.92 -23.26
CA LEU A 88 -24.94 15.46 -22.47
C LEU A 88 -24.40 15.07 -21.10
N TYR A 89 -25.11 15.39 -20.03
CA TYR A 89 -24.79 15.10 -18.61
C TYR A 89 -23.85 16.11 -17.92
N HIS A 90 -24.44 17.23 -17.50
CA HIS A 90 -23.90 18.07 -16.43
C HIS A 90 -24.25 17.44 -15.08
N VAL A 91 -23.31 16.76 -14.44
CA VAL A 91 -23.35 16.49 -12.99
C VAL A 91 -21.96 16.73 -12.42
N SER A 92 -21.84 17.78 -11.62
CA SER A 92 -20.66 18.03 -10.80
C SER A 92 -20.71 17.07 -9.61
N ALA A 93 -20.09 15.90 -9.75
CA ALA A 93 -19.73 15.07 -8.62
C ALA A 93 -18.38 15.59 -8.06
N LYS A 94 -18.42 16.52 -7.10
CA LYS A 94 -17.27 16.74 -6.21
C LYS A 94 -17.18 15.53 -5.29
N SER A 95 -16.51 14.48 -5.74
CA SER A 95 -16.12 13.36 -4.89
C SER A 95 -15.05 13.85 -3.91
N PHE A 96 -15.45 14.10 -2.66
CA PHE A 96 -14.53 14.32 -1.55
C PHE A 96 -13.88 12.97 -1.19
N ILE A 97 -12.85 12.56 -1.93
CA ILE A 97 -11.98 11.45 -1.53
C ILE A 97 -10.92 12.05 -0.61
N SER A 98 -11.24 12.20 0.68
CA SER A 98 -10.23 12.57 1.67
C SER A 98 -9.56 11.31 2.19
N LYS A 99 -8.23 11.28 1.99
CA LYS A 99 -7.16 10.71 2.81
C LYS A 99 -6.22 9.86 1.97
N GLU A 100 -5.00 10.37 1.79
CA GLU A 100 -3.84 9.69 1.21
C GLU A 100 -3.83 8.21 1.57
N ARG A 101 -4.07 7.36 0.57
CA ARG A 101 -3.73 5.94 0.63
C ARG A 101 -2.34 5.82 0.07
N GLU A 102 -1.33 5.99 0.92
CA GLU A 102 0.02 5.64 0.54
C GLU A 102 0.09 4.12 0.37
N MET A 103 0.33 3.68 -0.85
CA MET A 103 0.52 2.27 -1.19
C MET A 103 2.02 2.04 -1.33
N MET A 104 2.56 1.28 -0.39
CA MET A 104 3.98 0.92 -0.38
C MET A 104 4.12 -0.56 -0.70
N VAL A 105 5.12 -0.83 -1.51
CA VAL A 105 5.41 -2.15 -2.05
C VAL A 105 6.84 -2.47 -1.65
N LYS A 106 7.05 -3.54 -0.87
CA LYS A 106 8.31 -3.84 -0.17
C LYS A 106 8.67 -5.32 -0.31
N ARG A 107 9.96 -5.64 -0.39
CA ARG A 107 10.44 -7.04 -0.43
C ARG A 107 10.66 -7.58 0.99
N PRO A 108 10.68 -8.92 1.19
CA PRO A 108 11.14 -9.50 2.44
C PRO A 108 12.55 -9.03 2.77
N GLN A 109 12.87 -8.96 4.05
CA GLN A 109 14.17 -8.49 4.56
C GLN A 109 14.46 -7.00 4.33
N GLU A 110 13.63 -6.26 3.57
CA GLU A 110 13.72 -4.80 3.52
C GLU A 110 13.25 -4.14 4.83
N VAL A 111 13.55 -2.85 4.96
CA VAL A 111 13.05 -2.01 6.03
C VAL A 111 11.85 -1.20 5.55
N LEU A 112 10.77 -1.26 6.31
CA LEU A 112 9.61 -0.39 6.17
C LEU A 112 9.82 0.85 7.05
N SER A 113 9.56 2.04 6.51
CA SER A 113 9.53 3.29 7.27
C SER A 113 8.23 4.02 6.94
N LEU A 114 7.41 4.27 7.96
CA LEU A 114 6.15 5.01 7.87
C LEU A 114 6.23 6.25 8.76
N SER A 115 5.56 7.33 8.34
CA SER A 115 5.50 8.58 9.09
C SER A 115 4.06 9.07 9.18
N CYS A 116 3.56 9.29 10.39
CA CYS A 116 2.21 9.77 10.63
C CYS A 116 2.22 11.11 11.36
N ARG A 117 1.72 12.16 10.68
CA ARG A 117 1.56 13.49 11.27
C ARG A 117 0.22 13.65 11.98
N GLY A 118 0.24 13.90 13.28
CA GLY A 118 -0.84 14.36 14.15
C GLY A 118 -1.45 15.70 13.72
N SER A 119 -2.78 15.84 13.80
CA SER A 119 -3.45 17.12 13.59
C SER A 119 -4.76 17.22 14.38
N GLY A 120 -5.10 18.42 14.85
CA GLY A 120 -6.35 18.69 15.57
C GLY A 120 -6.35 18.33 17.05
N PHE A 121 -5.17 18.13 17.66
CA PHE A 121 -4.98 17.90 19.09
C PHE A 121 -3.55 18.27 19.50
N ASP A 122 -3.32 18.40 20.80
CA ASP A 122 -1.97 18.56 21.36
C ASP A 122 -1.22 17.23 21.32
N PHE A 123 -0.40 17.04 20.29
CA PHE A 123 0.30 15.78 20.02
C PHE A 123 1.20 15.32 21.19
N SER A 124 1.77 16.27 21.93
CA SER A 124 2.70 16.03 23.03
C SER A 124 2.03 15.55 24.33
N ARG A 125 0.70 15.40 24.35
CA ARG A 125 -0.05 14.93 25.52
C ARG A 125 -0.65 13.54 25.37
N TYR A 126 -0.38 12.86 24.26
CA TYR A 126 -0.96 11.55 23.99
C TYR A 126 0.13 10.53 23.66
N VAL A 127 -0.11 9.33 24.18
CA VAL A 127 0.52 8.10 23.72
C VAL A 127 0.10 7.85 22.27
N MET A 128 1.08 7.51 21.45
CA MET A 128 0.86 7.20 20.04
C MET A 128 1.09 5.71 19.80
N ASN A 129 0.11 5.07 19.17
CA ASN A 129 0.06 3.66 18.88
C ASN A 129 0.23 3.38 17.39
N TRP A 130 0.88 2.27 17.08
CA TRP A 130 0.86 1.65 15.76
C TRP A 130 0.07 0.34 15.82
N ILE A 131 -0.85 0.20 14.89
CA ILE A 131 -1.78 -0.94 14.76
C ILE A 131 -1.70 -1.39 13.30
N ARG A 132 -1.81 -2.69 13.04
CA ARG A 132 -1.94 -3.21 11.68
C ARG A 132 -3.19 -4.04 11.51
N GLN A 133 -3.69 -4.14 10.29
CA GLN A 133 -4.79 -5.00 9.91
C GLN A 133 -4.37 -5.85 8.70
N PRO A 134 -4.01 -7.12 8.92
CA PRO A 134 -3.82 -8.04 7.81
C PRO A 134 -5.13 -8.24 7.04
N ALA A 135 -5.03 -8.54 5.75
CA ALA A 135 -6.21 -8.77 4.91
C ALA A 135 -7.09 -9.90 5.50
N GLY A 136 -8.38 -9.60 5.73
CA GLY A 136 -9.34 -10.56 6.30
C GLY A 136 -9.17 -10.86 7.79
N LYS A 137 -8.31 -10.13 8.51
CA LYS A 137 -8.08 -10.31 9.96
C LYS A 137 -8.50 -9.07 10.77
N THR A 138 -8.54 -9.25 12.09
CA THR A 138 -8.79 -8.17 13.05
C THR A 138 -7.57 -7.24 13.15
N LEU A 139 -7.76 -6.10 13.81
CA LEU A 139 -6.68 -5.19 14.16
C LEU A 139 -5.71 -5.86 15.14
N GLU A 140 -4.42 -5.68 14.90
CA GLU A 140 -3.32 -6.19 15.71
C GLU A 140 -2.47 -5.01 16.19
N TRP A 141 -2.40 -4.81 17.50
CA TRP A 141 -1.52 -3.80 18.09
C TRP A 141 -0.05 -4.20 17.91
N MET A 142 0.77 -3.26 17.46
CA MET A 142 2.20 -3.48 17.19
C MET A 142 3.09 -2.86 18.26
N GLY A 143 2.72 -1.67 18.73
CA GLY A 143 3.50 -0.96 19.75
C GLY A 143 2.98 0.44 19.99
N ALA A 144 3.54 1.07 21.02
CA ALA A 144 3.22 2.43 21.43
C ALA A 144 4.45 3.19 21.91
N ILE A 145 4.38 4.52 21.86
CA ILE A 145 5.38 5.44 22.42
C ILE A 145 4.69 6.47 23.31
N SER A 146 5.27 6.74 24.49
CA SER A 146 4.78 7.73 25.45
C SER A 146 4.74 9.14 24.86
N ASP A 147 3.99 10.03 25.50
CA ASP A 147 3.75 11.42 25.10
C ASP A 147 5.04 12.27 25.04
N ASP A 148 5.99 11.98 25.93
CA ASP A 148 7.33 12.55 25.98
C ASP A 148 8.38 11.79 25.14
N GLY A 149 8.05 10.59 24.66
CA GLY A 149 8.95 9.72 23.91
C GLY A 149 9.96 8.93 24.75
N SER A 150 9.87 8.97 26.07
CA SER A 150 10.80 8.29 26.98
C SER A 150 10.63 6.78 27.01
N ASN A 151 9.42 6.28 26.73
CA ASN A 151 9.08 4.87 26.85
C ASN A 151 8.41 4.34 25.59
N THR A 152 8.81 3.12 25.20
CA THR A 152 8.19 2.36 24.10
C THR A 152 7.77 0.99 24.58
N ALA A 153 6.61 0.51 24.11
CA ALA A 153 6.14 -0.84 24.33
C ALA A 153 5.87 -1.51 22.99
N TYR A 154 6.26 -2.78 22.83
CA TYR A 154 6.11 -3.53 21.59
C TYR A 154 5.35 -4.84 21.79
N SER A 155 4.65 -5.26 20.74
CA SER A 155 4.02 -6.58 20.66
C SER A 155 5.09 -7.65 20.41
N SER A 156 4.97 -8.79 21.08
CA SER A 156 5.89 -9.93 20.94
C SER A 156 6.05 -10.44 19.50
N ARG A 157 5.07 -10.17 18.61
CA ARG A 157 5.10 -10.56 17.19
C ARG A 157 6.12 -9.79 16.35
N VAL A 158 6.47 -8.57 16.78
CA VAL A 158 7.35 -7.65 16.04
C VAL A 158 8.55 -7.22 16.88
N ASP A 159 8.67 -7.74 18.09
CA ASP A 159 9.76 -7.45 19.00
C ASP A 159 11.13 -7.77 18.37
N GLY A 160 12.13 -6.94 18.69
CA GLY A 160 13.45 -6.97 18.06
C GLY A 160 13.52 -6.53 16.59
N ARG A 161 12.39 -6.18 15.95
CA ARG A 161 12.34 -5.71 14.56
C ARG A 161 11.70 -4.33 14.40
N ILE A 162 10.85 -3.95 15.33
CA ILE A 162 10.11 -2.69 15.35
C ILE A 162 10.89 -1.61 16.10
N GLU A 163 10.82 -0.38 15.60
CA GLU A 163 11.31 0.82 16.23
C GLU A 163 10.27 1.93 16.02
N ILE A 164 9.76 2.51 17.10
CA ILE A 164 8.81 3.63 17.07
C ILE A 164 9.52 4.86 17.60
N THR A 165 9.50 5.96 16.85
CA THR A 165 10.05 7.25 17.28
C THR A 165 9.03 8.35 17.09
N ARG A 166 9.23 9.50 17.74
CA ARG A 166 8.33 10.66 17.63
C ARG A 166 9.09 11.98 17.57
N GLU A 167 8.49 12.95 16.91
CA GLU A 167 8.97 14.34 16.83
C GLU A 167 7.84 15.29 17.23
N ASN A 168 7.87 15.79 18.46
CA ASN A 168 6.80 16.63 19.00
C ASN A 168 6.66 17.96 18.27
N SER A 169 7.77 18.60 17.92
CA SER A 169 7.79 19.86 17.16
C SER A 169 7.05 19.77 15.82
N ASN A 170 7.12 18.60 15.17
CA ASN A 170 6.50 18.35 13.87
C ASN A 170 5.19 17.56 13.96
N SER A 171 4.77 17.19 15.18
CA SER A 171 3.65 16.28 15.44
C SER A 171 3.76 14.97 14.65
N LEU A 172 4.96 14.40 14.50
CA LEU A 172 5.19 13.17 13.74
C LEU A 172 5.41 11.99 14.67
N VAL A 173 4.84 10.83 14.33
CA VAL A 173 5.23 9.53 14.86
C VAL A 173 5.72 8.67 13.70
N HIS A 174 6.85 8.01 13.88
CA HIS A 174 7.46 7.14 12.88
C HIS A 174 7.38 5.69 13.31
N LEU A 175 7.27 4.80 12.32
CA LEU A 175 7.42 3.36 12.49
C LEU A 175 8.51 2.90 11.55
N LYS A 176 9.51 2.24 12.09
CA LYS A 176 10.47 1.47 11.32
C LYS A 176 10.30 0.00 11.68
N LEU A 177 10.14 -0.84 10.66
CA LEU A 177 10.02 -2.29 10.81
C LEU A 177 11.06 -2.97 9.91
N SER A 178 12.02 -3.63 10.55
CA SER A 178 13.13 -4.32 9.88
C SER A 178 12.82 -5.80 9.66
N ASN A 179 13.60 -6.45 8.80
CA ASN A 179 13.44 -7.88 8.52
C ASN A 179 11.99 -8.25 8.20
N LEU A 180 11.39 -7.51 7.25
CA LEU A 180 9.99 -7.68 6.88
C LEU A 180 9.71 -9.12 6.45
N LYS A 181 8.59 -9.65 6.94
CA LYS A 181 8.09 -11.00 6.60
C LYS A 181 6.80 -10.90 5.79
N PRO A 182 6.44 -11.91 4.97
CA PRO A 182 5.17 -11.90 4.24
C PRO A 182 3.95 -11.64 5.13
N GLU A 183 3.96 -12.13 6.38
CA GLU A 183 2.90 -11.91 7.37
C GLU A 183 2.74 -10.45 7.81
N ASP A 184 3.73 -9.58 7.54
CA ASP A 184 3.67 -8.16 7.85
C ASP A 184 2.91 -7.35 6.77
N SER A 185 2.36 -8.01 5.73
CA SER A 185 1.51 -7.39 4.71
C SER A 185 0.14 -7.02 5.31
N ALA A 186 -0.14 -5.73 5.42
CA ALA A 186 -1.29 -5.23 6.15
C ALA A 186 -1.59 -3.76 5.83
N VAL A 187 -2.75 -3.29 6.27
CA VAL A 187 -3.01 -1.86 6.43
C VAL A 187 -2.47 -1.43 7.79
N TYR A 188 -1.60 -0.43 7.83
CA TYR A 188 -0.99 0.10 9.04
C TYR A 188 -1.71 1.37 9.46
N TYR A 189 -1.90 1.54 10.75
CA TYR A 189 -2.66 2.60 11.36
C TYR A 189 -1.83 3.25 12.46
N CYS A 190 -1.77 4.57 12.47
CA CYS A 190 -1.36 5.32 13.66
C CYS A 190 -2.62 5.78 14.40
N ALA A 191 -2.66 5.58 15.70
CA ALA A 191 -3.75 5.99 16.57
C ALA A 191 -3.20 6.70 17.81
N ARG A 192 -3.95 7.65 18.36
CA ARG A 192 -3.71 8.13 19.73
C ARG A 192 -4.57 7.33 20.69
N ASP A 193 -4.18 7.25 21.95
CA ASP A 193 -5.07 6.71 22.99
C ASP A 193 -6.36 7.53 23.11
N ALA A 194 -7.44 6.82 23.44
CA ALA A 194 -8.73 7.42 23.73
C ALA A 194 -8.68 8.16 25.06
N GLN A 195 -9.45 9.24 25.13
CA GLN A 195 -9.62 10.06 26.32
C GLN A 195 -10.76 9.51 27.18
#